data_AF-A0A9P4XBP2-F1
#
_entry.id   AF-A0A9P4XBP2-F1
#
_cell.length_a   1.000
_cell.length_b   1.000
_cell.length_c   1.000
_cell.angle_alpha   90.00
_cell.angle_beta   90.00
_cell.angle_gamma   90.00
#
_symmetry.space_group_name_H-M   'P 1'
#
loop_
_entity.id
_entity.type
_entity.pdbx_description
1 polymer ?
#
loop_
_entity_poly.entity_id
_entity_poly.type
_entity_poly.pdbx_seq_one_letter_code
_entity_poly.pdbx_strand_id
1 'polypeptide(L)'
;MSSRKPIVVVGATGNQGGSVGNMFSSEPGWRVRALTRNTPSTKAQDLGSSGVEVVRANIDDLSTLTAAFDGPELGTSPELRDAESYYPSHDLQ
;
A
#
# COMPACT_ATOMS: atom_id res chain seq x y z
N MET A 1 -14.42 -19.93 0.15
CA MET A 1 -13.53 -18.77 -0.07
C MET A 1 -12.50 -18.80 1.04
N SER A 2 -11.25 -19.16 0.75
CA SER A 2 -10.20 -19.18 1.78
C SER A 2 -9.98 -17.76 2.30
N SER A 3 -10.29 -17.51 3.57
CA SER A 3 -10.12 -16.21 4.21
C SER A 3 -8.63 -15.90 4.34
N ARG A 4 -8.13 -14.96 3.55
CA ARG A 4 -6.78 -14.44 3.72
C ARG A 4 -6.73 -13.54 4.94
N LYS A 5 -5.69 -13.70 5.77
CA LYS A 5 -5.47 -12.92 6.97
C LYS A 5 -4.87 -11.55 6.61
N PRO A 6 -5.45 -10.45 7.13
CA PRO A 6 -4.84 -9.15 7.09
C PRO A 6 -3.46 -9.05 7.71
N ILE A 7 -2.57 -8.31 7.05
CA ILE A 7 -1.43 -7.69 7.72
C ILE A 7 -1.19 -6.27 7.17
N VAL A 8 -1.01 -5.32 8.09
CA VAL A 8 -0.64 -3.93 7.76
C VAL A 8 0.78 -3.70 8.21
N VAL A 9 1.63 -3.23 7.32
CA VAL A 9 3.05 -2.98 7.57
C VAL A 9 3.31 -1.48 7.53
N VAL A 10 3.61 -0.90 8.69
CA VAL A 10 4.03 0.49 8.81
C VAL A 10 5.52 0.60 8.45
N GLY A 11 5.89 1.63 7.70
CA GLY A 11 7.29 1.80 7.28
C GLY A 11 7.74 0.72 6.29
N ALA A 12 6.82 0.25 5.44
CA ALA A 12 7.05 -0.83 4.50
C ALA A 12 8.16 -0.53 3.47
N THR A 13 8.49 0.73 3.21
CA THR A 13 9.62 1.11 2.33
C THR A 13 10.97 1.16 3.06
N GLY A 14 10.99 0.95 4.38
CA GLY A 14 12.20 0.80 5.19
C GLY A 14 12.77 -0.61 5.13
N ASN A 15 13.98 -0.81 5.67
CA ASN A 15 14.64 -2.12 5.62
C ASN A 15 13.87 -3.21 6.37
N GLN A 16 13.31 -2.88 7.54
CA GLN A 16 12.55 -3.83 8.35
C GLN A 16 11.16 -4.09 7.76
N GLY A 17 10.39 -3.02 7.54
CA GLY A 17 9.05 -3.14 6.98
C GLY A 17 9.03 -3.74 5.58
N GLY A 18 10.02 -3.45 4.73
CA GLY A 18 10.10 -4.00 3.39
C GLY A 18 10.36 -5.50 3.37
N SER A 19 11.21 -5.99 4.29
CA SER A 19 11.44 -7.43 4.44
C SER A 19 10.16 -8.15 4.89
N VAL A 20 9.41 -7.58 5.82
CA VAL A 20 8.12 -8.13 6.28
C VAL A 20 7.10 -8.14 5.13
N GLY A 21 6.96 -7.01 4.43
CA GLY A 21 6.02 -6.89 3.31
C GLY A 21 6.29 -7.89 2.19
N ASN A 22 7.55 -8.06 1.81
CA ASN A 22 7.97 -8.99 0.75
C ASN A 22 7.85 -10.47 1.17
N MET A 23 8.09 -10.79 2.45
CA MET A 23 7.93 -12.16 2.93
C MET A 23 6.45 -12.58 2.86
N PHE A 24 5.56 -11.77 3.43
CA PHE A 24 4.14 -12.10 3.48
C PHE A 24 3.43 -11.95 2.13
N SER A 25 3.98 -11.22 1.16
CA SER A 25 3.39 -11.16 -0.19
C SER A 25 3.51 -12.49 -0.94
N SER A 26 4.54 -13.29 -0.61
CA SER A 26 4.73 -14.63 -1.18
C SER A 26 4.01 -15.74 -0.41
N GLU A 27 3.59 -15.47 0.82
CA GLU A 27 2.98 -16.48 1.69
C GLU A 27 1.47 -16.64 1.39
N PRO A 28 1.01 -17.86 1.05
CA PRO A 28 -0.40 -18.11 0.83
C PRO A 28 -1.23 -17.81 2.08
N GLY A 29 -2.41 -17.23 1.90
CA GLY A 29 -3.31 -16.97 3.01
C GLY A 29 -3.09 -15.63 3.71
N TRP A 30 -2.17 -14.79 3.23
CA TRP A 30 -2.02 -13.40 3.70
C TRP A 30 -2.47 -12.39 2.65
N ARG A 31 -2.94 -11.23 3.12
CA ARG A 31 -3.05 -10.04 2.30
C ARG A 31 -2.32 -8.90 2.98
N VAL A 32 -1.30 -8.39 2.29
CA VAL A 32 -0.39 -7.38 2.82
C VAL A 32 -0.82 -6.00 2.36
N ARG A 33 -0.89 -5.06 3.31
CA ARG A 33 -1.03 -3.62 3.07
C ARG A 33 0.22 -2.90 3.58
N ALA A 34 0.92 -2.20 2.68
CA ALA A 34 2.11 -1.42 2.97
C ALA A 34 1.76 0.06 3.15
N LEU A 35 2.09 0.62 4.31
CA LEU A 35 1.92 2.05 4.57
C LEU A 35 3.21 2.81 4.26
N THR A 36 3.08 3.86 3.46
CA THR A 36 4.19 4.75 3.10
C THR A 36 3.72 6.20 3.00
N ARG A 37 4.64 7.13 3.26
CA ARG A 37 4.39 8.56 3.00
C ARG A 37 4.55 8.92 1.52
N ASN A 38 5.17 8.05 0.71
CA ASN A 38 5.49 8.30 -0.69
C ASN A 38 5.18 7.05 -1.54
N THR A 39 3.97 6.98 -2.08
CA THR A 39 3.52 5.88 -2.95
C THR A 39 4.20 5.88 -4.34
N PRO A 40 4.61 7.03 -4.93
CA PRO A 40 5.45 7.04 -6.14
C PRO A 40 6.90 6.55 -5.99
N SER A 41 7.38 6.28 -4.77
CA SER A 41 8.78 5.84 -4.61
C SER A 41 9.02 4.47 -5.25
N THR A 42 10.22 4.23 -5.80
CA THR A 42 10.59 2.95 -6.43
C THR A 42 10.30 1.77 -5.50
N LYS A 43 10.69 1.85 -4.22
CA LYS A 43 10.42 0.79 -3.24
C LYS A 43 8.94 0.51 -3.02
N ALA A 44 8.09 1.55 -3.09
CA ALA A 44 6.65 1.38 -2.96
C ALA A 44 6.07 0.72 -4.22
N GLN A 45 6.53 1.12 -5.41
CA GLN A 45 6.13 0.50 -6.68
C GLN A 45 6.58 -0.97 -6.77
N ASP A 46 7.77 -1.30 -6.28
CA ASP A 46 8.28 -2.67 -6.21
C ASP A 46 7.37 -3.55 -5.35
N LEU A 47 7.01 -3.08 -4.14
CA LEU A 47 6.06 -3.77 -3.26
C LEU A 47 4.70 -3.96 -3.94
N GLY A 48 4.18 -2.91 -4.59
CA GLY A 48 2.93 -2.97 -5.35
C GLY A 48 2.97 -4.05 -6.43
N SER A 49 4.09 -4.16 -7.15
CA SER A 49 4.31 -5.16 -8.19
C SER A 49 4.40 -6.59 -7.63
N SER A 50 4.77 -6.74 -6.36
CA SER A 50 4.75 -8.03 -5.64
C SER A 50 3.37 -8.43 -5.10
N GLY A 51 2.30 -7.69 -5.42
CA GLY A 51 0.94 -7.97 -4.97
C GLY A 51 0.60 -7.42 -3.59
N VAL A 52 1.42 -6.49 -3.08
CA VAL A 52 1.16 -5.76 -1.83
C VAL A 52 0.27 -4.54 -2.13
N GLU A 53 -0.74 -4.31 -1.31
CA GLU A 53 -1.56 -3.11 -1.40
C GLU A 53 -0.82 -1.91 -0.79
N VAL A 54 -0.43 -0.93 -1.59
CA VAL A 54 0.32 0.23 -1.10
C VAL A 54 -0.64 1.39 -0.83
N VAL A 55 -0.64 1.87 0.42
CA VAL A 55 -1.52 2.96 0.88
C VAL A 55 -0.67 4.11 1.39
N ARG A 56 -1.07 5.33 1.02
CA ARG A 56 -0.48 6.55 1.58
C ARG A 56 -0.95 6.73 3.02
N ALA A 57 -0.02 6.76 3.97
CA ALA A 57 -0.32 7.13 5.36
C ALA A 57 0.87 7.84 6.00
N ASN A 58 0.58 8.73 6.95
CA ASN A 58 1.57 9.43 7.74
C ASN A 58 1.39 9.11 9.22
N ILE A 59 2.46 8.68 9.89
CA ILE A 59 2.39 8.29 11.31
C ILE A 59 2.12 9.49 12.23
N ASP A 60 2.47 10.69 11.78
CA ASP A 60 2.23 11.94 12.50
C ASP A 60 0.79 12.45 12.30
N ASP A 61 0.00 11.81 11.44
CA ASP A 61 -1.39 12.16 11.17
C ASP A 61 -2.31 10.96 11.44
N LEU A 62 -2.92 10.99 12.63
CA LEU A 62 -3.81 9.95 13.12
C LEU A 62 -4.97 9.66 12.16
N SER A 63 -5.49 10.69 11.47
CA SER A 63 -6.61 10.50 10.54
C SER A 63 -6.22 9.60 9.36
N THR A 64 -5.00 9.75 8.85
CA THR A 64 -4.48 8.92 7.77
C THR A 64 -4.20 7.49 8.22
N LEU A 65 -3.78 7.30 9.48
CA LEU A 65 -3.60 5.98 10.06
C LEU A 65 -4.95 5.27 10.22
N THR A 66 -5.94 5.94 10.82
CA THR A 66 -7.28 5.37 11.00
C THR A 66 -7.84 4.91 9.66
N ALA A 67 -7.80 5.75 8.61
CA ALA A 67 -8.25 5.35 7.28
C ALA A 67 -7.46 4.15 6.70
N ALA A 68 -6.14 4.09 6.94
CA ALA A 68 -5.30 3.00 6.46
C ALA A 68 -5.55 1.65 7.17
N PHE A 69 -5.92 1.68 8.45
CA PHE A 69 -6.27 0.50 9.25
C PHE A 69 -7.73 0.08 9.10
N ASP A 70 -8.64 1.04 8.94
CA ASP A 70 -10.09 0.84 8.83
C ASP A 70 -10.54 0.56 7.38
N GLY A 71 -9.61 0.65 6.42
CA GLY A 71 -9.89 0.41 5.01
C GLY A 71 -10.57 -0.95 4.77
N PRO A 72 -11.63 -0.98 3.96
CA PRO A 72 -12.61 -2.06 3.89
C PRO A 72 -11.98 -3.42 3.62
N GLU A 73 -12.06 -4.27 4.63
CA GLU A 73 -11.91 -5.72 4.58
C GLU A 73 -10.80 -6.23 3.66
N LEU A 74 -9.61 -5.58 3.58
CA LEU A 74 -8.51 -5.98 2.68
C LEU A 74 -9.05 -6.67 1.43
N GLY A 75 -9.93 -5.95 0.72
CA GLY A 75 -10.90 -6.58 -0.20
C GLY A 75 -11.31 -5.65 -1.32
N THR A 76 -11.57 -4.38 -1.00
CA THR A 76 -12.09 -3.44 -1.98
C THR A 76 -11.40 -2.09 -1.81
N SER A 77 -10.41 -1.78 -2.64
CA SER A 77 -9.99 -0.40 -2.83
C SER A 77 -10.56 0.05 -4.18
N PRO A 78 -11.75 0.69 -4.21
CA PRO A 78 -12.31 1.25 -5.44
C PRO A 78 -11.43 2.33 -6.06
N GLU A 79 -10.58 3.00 -5.27
CA GLU A 79 -9.80 4.17 -5.69
C GLU A 79 -8.68 3.90 -6.71
N LEU A 80 -8.38 2.65 -7.05
CA LEU A 80 -7.42 2.33 -8.11
C LEU A 80 -8.08 1.97 -9.45
N ARG A 81 -9.41 2.04 -9.57
CA ARG A 81 -10.09 1.89 -10.87
C ARG A 81 -9.97 3.13 -11.77
N ASP A 82 -9.64 4.30 -11.19
CA ASP A 82 -9.66 5.58 -11.91
C ASP A 82 -8.30 6.29 -11.97
N ALA A 83 -7.22 5.64 -11.52
CA ALA A 83 -5.87 6.23 -11.58
C ALA A 83 -5.28 6.29 -13.01
N GLU A 84 -6.03 5.86 -14.03
CA GLU A 84 -5.70 6.05 -15.46
C GLU A 84 -5.99 7.48 -15.96
N SER A 85 -6.40 8.42 -15.10
CA SER A 85 -6.79 9.78 -15.52
C SER A 85 -6.05 10.96 -14.87
N TYR A 86 -5.07 10.74 -13.98
CA TYR A 86 -4.34 11.85 -13.35
C TYR A 86 -2.87 11.93 -13.73
N TYR A 87 -2.62 12.13 -15.03
CA TYR A 87 -1.47 12.90 -15.52
C TYR A 87 -1.92 13.74 -16.73
N PRO A 88 -2.29 15.00 -16.55
CA PRO A 88 -2.17 15.99 -17.60
C PRO A 88 -0.79 16.64 -17.47
N SER A 89 0.05 16.36 -18.47
CA SER A 89 1.25 17.11 -18.82
C SER A 89 0.96 18.61 -18.75
N HIS A 90 1.71 19.37 -17.96
CA HIS A 90 1.90 20.79 -18.23
C HIS A 90 3.38 21.11 -18.08
N ASP A 91 3.96 21.42 -19.24
CA ASP A 91 5.14 22.26 -19.42
C ASP A 91 5.21 23.39 -18.39
N LEU A 92 6.39 23.62 -17.85
CA LEU A 92 6.84 24.98 -17.55
C LEU A 92 8.30 25.13 -17.96
N GLN A 93 8.50 26.25 -18.67
CA GLN A 93 9.69 26.81 -19.30
C GLN A 93 10.95 26.81 -18.45
#